data_AF-A0A6N8J1M2-F1
#
_entry.id   AF-A0A6N8J1M2-F1
#
_cell.length_a   1.000
_cell.length_b   1.000
_cell.length_c   1.000
_cell.angle_alpha   90.00
_cell.angle_beta   90.00
_cell.angle_gamma   90.00
#
_symmetry.space_group_name_H-M   'P 1'
#
loop_
_entity.id
_entity.type
_entity.pdbx_description
1 polymer ?
#
loop_
_entity_poly.entity_id
_entity_poly.type
_entity_poly.pdbx_seq_one_letter_code
_entity_poly.pdbx_strand_id
1 'polypeptide(L)' 'MTDQDLDLAYTAVCHALAEAGPQQAQRLLAMLCLALLVRFDRAEDVLPVIESVRQRAAEP' A
#
# COMPACT_ATOMS: atom_id res chain seq x y z
N MET A 1 -2.29 7.14 -12.90
CA MET A 1 -3.62 6.62 -12.51
C MET A 1 -4.56 7.80 -12.48
N THR A 2 -5.72 7.67 -13.10
CA THR A 2 -6.84 8.58 -12.89
C THR A 2 -7.45 8.35 -11.51
N ASP A 3 -8.32 9.25 -11.05
CA ASP A 3 -9.05 9.07 -9.78
C ASP A 3 -9.87 7.76 -9.81
N GLN A 4 -10.46 7.44 -10.96
CA GLN A 4 -11.21 6.19 -11.15
C GLN A 4 -10.32 4.94 -11.02
N ASP A 5 -9.09 4.98 -11.57
CA ASP A 5 -8.14 3.87 -11.41
C ASP A 5 -7.73 3.70 -9.93
N LEU A 6 -7.60 4.82 -9.21
CA LEU A 6 -7.25 4.82 -7.79
C LEU A 6 -8.37 4.23 -6.94
N ASP A 7 -9.60 4.65 -7.16
CA ASP A 7 -10.77 4.11 -6.47
C ASP A 7 -10.92 2.60 -6.68
N LEU A 8 -10.74 2.13 -7.93
CA LEU A 8 -10.80 0.71 -8.25
C LEU A 8 -9.72 -0.08 -7.53
N ALA A 9 -8.46 0.39 -7.59
CA ALA A 9 -7.35 -0.29 -6.93
C ALA A 9 -7.50 -0.30 -5.40
N TYR A 10 -7.94 0.81 -4.81
CA TYR A 10 -8.18 0.91 -3.37
C TYR A 10 -9.33 0.00 -2.91
N THR A 11 -10.43 -0.03 -3.66
CA THR A 11 -11.57 -0.91 -3.39
C THR A 11 -11.15 -2.38 -3.40
N ALA A 12 -10.32 -2.79 -4.37
CA ALA A 12 -9.79 -4.15 -4.43
C ALA A 12 -8.92 -4.50 -3.21
N VAL A 13 -8.09 -3.56 -2.72
CA VAL A 13 -7.30 -3.77 -1.48
C VAL A 13 -8.22 -3.94 -0.28
N CYS A 14 -9.28 -3.13 -0.15
CA CYS A 14 -10.24 -3.26 0.95
C CYS A 14 -10.94 -4.62 0.95
N HIS A 15 -11.37 -5.11 -0.21
CA HIS A 15 -11.96 -6.45 -0.32
C HIS A 15 -10.97 -7.54 0.06
N ALA A 16 -9.74 -7.48 -0.45
CA ALA A 16 -8.72 -8.45 -0.13
C ALA A 16 -8.38 -8.49 1.38
N LEU A 17 -8.36 -7.33 2.04
CA LEU A 17 -8.17 -7.24 3.50
C LEU A 17 -9.35 -7.83 4.28
N ALA A 18 -10.58 -7.56 3.84
CA ALA A 18 -11.78 -8.10 4.46
C ALA A 18 -11.82 -9.64 4.36
N GLU A 19 -11.46 -10.19 3.19
CA GLU A 19 -11.39 -11.63 2.95
C GLU A 19 -10.26 -12.31 3.74
N ALA A 20 -9.09 -11.68 3.83
CA ALA A 20 -7.94 -12.20 4.57
C ALA A 20 -8.17 -12.21 6.10
N GLY A 21 -9.02 -11.30 6.59
CA GLY A 21 -9.33 -11.16 8.00
C GLY A 21 -8.21 -10.50 8.83
N PRO A 22 -8.51 -10.12 10.08
CA PRO A 22 -7.63 -9.29 10.91
C PRO A 22 -6.30 -9.96 11.26
N GLN A 23 -6.26 -11.29 11.36
CA GLN A 23 -5.01 -12.00 11.66
C GLN A 23 -4.00 -11.93 10.50
N GLN A 24 -4.48 -11.84 9.25
CA GLN A 24 -3.61 -11.88 8.07
C GLN A 24 -3.46 -10.53 7.37
N ALA A 25 -4.27 -9.53 7.73
CA ALA A 25 -4.26 -8.19 7.12
C ALA A 25 -2.86 -7.56 7.07
N GLN A 26 -2.11 -7.58 8.18
CA GLN A 26 -0.75 -7.02 8.22
C GLN A 26 0.20 -7.76 7.26
N ARG A 27 0.12 -9.09 7.20
CA ARG A 27 0.94 -9.90 6.28
C ARG A 27 0.58 -9.61 4.82
N LEU A 28 -0.70 -9.48 4.50
CA LEU A 28 -1.17 -9.12 3.16
C LEU A 28 -0.60 -7.76 2.74
N LEU A 29 -0.72 -6.74 3.59
CA LEU A 29 -0.18 -5.41 3.31
C LEU A 29 1.34 -5.45 3.12
N ALA A 30 2.08 -6.17 3.96
CA ALA A 30 3.53 -6.30 3.81
C ALA A 30 3.93 -6.94 2.46
N MET A 31 3.22 -8.00 2.04
CA MET A 31 3.47 -8.63 0.75
C MET A 31 3.06 -7.76 -0.44
N LEU A 32 1.94 -7.03 -0.33
CA LEU A 32 1.51 -6.08 -1.35
C LEU A 32 2.53 -4.94 -1.51
N CYS A 33 2.99 -4.36 -0.39
CA CYS A 33 4.06 -3.36 -0.40
C CYS A 33 5.32 -3.91 -1.06
N LEU A 34 5.80 -5.08 -0.67
CA LEU A 34 6.97 -5.69 -1.30
C LEU A 34 6.79 -5.89 -2.81
N ALA A 35 5.64 -6.41 -3.25
CA ALA A 35 5.34 -6.61 -4.67
C ALA A 35 5.30 -5.30 -5.46
N LEU A 36 4.88 -4.20 -4.82
CA LEU A 36 4.91 -2.85 -5.41
C LEU A 36 6.33 -2.29 -5.44
N LEU A 37 7.10 -2.45 -4.36
CA LEU A 37 8.48 -1.97 -4.25
C LEU A 37 9.39 -2.56 -5.32
N VAL A 38 9.22 -3.84 -5.65
CA VAL A 38 9.99 -4.53 -6.70
C VAL A 38 9.79 -3.93 -8.09
N ARG A 39 8.75 -3.09 -8.30
CA ARG A 39 8.53 -2.39 -9.58
C ARG A 39 9.38 -1.13 -9.74
N PHE A 40 10.06 -0.69 -8.69
CA PHE A 40 10.97 0.45 -8.74
C PHE A 40 12.40 -0.02 -8.96
N ASP A 41 13.13 0.67 -9.83
CA ASP A 41 14.50 0.31 -10.16
C ASP A 41 15.51 0.73 -9.08
N ARG A 42 15.17 1.75 -8.28
CA ARG A 42 16.08 2.34 -7.27
C ARG A 42 15.36 2.59 -5.97
N ALA A 43 16.03 2.31 -4.85
CA ALA A 43 15.47 2.53 -3.52
C ALA A 43 15.18 4.01 -3.23
N GLU A 44 16.01 4.91 -3.77
CA GLU A 44 15.86 6.37 -3.63
C GLU A 44 14.54 6.92 -4.17
N ASP A 45 13.88 6.21 -5.10
CA ASP A 45 12.58 6.61 -5.64
C ASP A 45 11.43 6.31 -4.68
N VAL A 46 11.62 5.39 -3.73
CA VAL A 46 10.57 4.93 -2.82
C VAL A 46 10.75 5.40 -1.38
N LEU A 47 11.99 5.59 -0.92
CA LEU A 47 12.27 6.06 0.43
C LEU A 47 11.51 7.37 0.79
N PRO A 48 11.42 8.38 -0.10
CA PRO A 48 10.62 9.58 0.18
C PRO A 48 9.12 9.31 0.31
N VAL A 49 8.58 8.35 -0.45
CA VAL A 49 7.17 7.96 -0.38
C VAL A 49 6.86 7.29 0.95
N ILE A 50 7.74 6.39 1.41
CA ILE A 50 7.62 5.74 2.72
C ILE A 50 7.59 6.77 3.84
N GLU A 51 8.48 7.76 3.78
CA GLU A 51 8.53 8.84 4.77
C GLU A 51 7.25 9.70 4.74
N SER A 52 6.75 10.06 3.56
CA SER A 52 5.51 10.81 3.42
C SER A 52 4.30 10.08 4.01
N VAL A 53 4.19 8.76 3.76
CA VAL A 53 3.12 7.94 4.33
C VAL A 53 3.27 7.81 5.84
N ARG A 54 4.49 7.65 6.36
CA ARG A 54 4.77 7.61 7.80
C ARG A 54 4.31 8.87 8.51
N GLN A 55 4.58 10.04 7.92
CA GLN A 55 4.16 11.33 8.48
C GLN A 55 2.64 11.42 8.54
N ARG A 56 1.94 11.11 7.45
CA ARG A 56 0.46 11.10 7.38
C ARG A 56 -0.18 10.11 8.35
N ALA A 57 0.42 8.94 8.53
CA ALA A 57 -0.09 7.94 9.47
C ALA A 57 0.09 8.35 10.96
N ALA A 58 0.97 9.31 11.23
CA ALA A 58 1.21 9.86 12.56
C ALA A 58 0.40 11.15 12.83
N GLU A 59 -0.33 11.67 11.83
CA GLU A 59 -1.23 12.79 12.01
C GLU A 59 -2.43 12.36 12.89
N PRO A 60 -2.82 13.18 13.88
CA PRO A 60 -3.87 12.85 14.86
C PRO A 60 -5.29 12.83 14.28
#